data_AF-A0AA50E359-F1
#
_entry.id   AF-A0AA50E359-F1
#
_cell.length_a   1.000
_cell.length_b   1.000
_cell.length_c   1.000
_cell.angle_alpha   90.00
_cell.angle_beta   90.00
_cell.angle_gamma   90.00
#
_symmetry.space_group_name_H-M   'P 1'
#
loop_
_entity.id
_entity.type
_entity.pdbx_description
1 polymer ?
#
loop_
_entity_poly.entity_id
_entity_poly.type
_entity_poly.pdbx_seq_one_letter_code
_entity_poly.pdbx_strand_id
1 'polypeptide(L)'
;MGNATVRTTLAIPAELLAETDRIVSEGKVRSRNQFIAQALEHEIAALKRAEIDAALAEMAQDQEYQAEVLQIEREFANASWEALLLEENP
;
A
#
# COMPACT_ATOMS: atom_id res chain seq x y z
N MET A 1 -6.44 -19.99 -1.03
CA MET A 1 -6.13 -20.33 0.38
C MET A 1 -7.35 -19.99 1.21
N GLY A 2 -7.84 -20.92 2.03
CA GLY A 2 -9.22 -20.89 2.54
C GLY A 2 -9.57 -19.63 3.33
N ASN A 3 -10.77 -19.10 3.10
CA ASN A 3 -11.46 -18.04 3.86
C ASN A 3 -11.83 -18.51 5.30
N ALA A 4 -10.90 -19.15 6.00
CA ALA A 4 -11.12 -19.61 7.36
C ALA A 4 -11.11 -18.38 8.28
N THR A 5 -12.29 -18.00 8.77
CA THR A 5 -12.40 -16.96 9.79
C THR A 5 -12.14 -17.58 11.16
N VAL A 6 -11.28 -16.93 11.96
CA VAL A 6 -11.00 -17.32 13.33
C VAL A 6 -11.79 -16.40 14.26
N ARG A 7 -12.52 -16.98 15.22
CA ARG A 7 -13.24 -16.21 16.23
C ARG A 7 -12.26 -15.78 17.31
N THR A 8 -12.14 -14.48 17.49
CA THR A 8 -11.27 -13.87 18.49
C THR A 8 -12.08 -12.87 19.31
N THR A 9 -11.76 -12.73 20.60
CA THR A 9 -12.32 -11.70 21.47
C THR A 9 -11.31 -10.56 21.59
N LEU A 10 -11.74 -9.34 21.29
CA LEU A 10 -10.90 -8.14 21.31
C LEU A 10 -11.57 -7.09 22.20
N ALA A 11 -10.76 -6.33 22.93
CA ALA A 11 -11.23 -5.15 23.63
C ALA A 11 -11.31 -3.99 22.64
N ILE A 12 -12.51 -3.43 22.46
CA ILE A 12 -12.77 -2.30 21.57
C ILE A 12 -13.41 -1.19 22.42
N PRO A 13 -13.00 0.08 22.26
CA PRO A 13 -13.66 1.20 22.93
C PRO A 13 -15.17 1.18 22.68
N ALA A 14 -15.96 1.37 23.75
CA ALA A 14 -17.42 1.27 23.69
C ALA A 14 -18.03 2.24 22.67
N GLU A 15 -17.49 3.46 22.57
CA GLU A 15 -17.93 4.47 21.62
C GLU A 15 -17.68 4.04 20.17
N LEU A 16 -16.51 3.45 19.89
CA LEU A 16 -16.15 2.96 18.56
C LEU A 16 -17.04 1.79 18.14
N LEU A 17 -17.35 0.89 19.08
CA LEU A 17 -18.28 -0.21 18.84
C LEU A 17 -19.70 0.31 18.56
N ALA A 18 -20.16 1.30 19.32
CA ALA A 18 -21.48 1.90 19.14
C ALA A 18 -21.62 2.58 17.77
N GLU A 19 -20.59 3.28 17.31
CA GLU A 19 -20.60 3.90 15.98
C GLU A 19 -20.56 2.84 14.86
N THR A 20 -19.77 1.78 15.06
CA THR A 20 -19.76 0.63 14.14
C THR A 20 -21.15 -0.01 14.03
N ASP A 21 -21.85 -0.17 15.15
CA ASP A 21 -23.21 -0.69 15.20
C ASP A 21 -24.20 0.20 14.46
N ARG A 22 -24.09 1.52 14.63
CA ARG A 22 -24.90 2.49 13.91
C ARG A 22 -24.71 2.34 12.40
N ILE A 23 -23.47 2.32 11.91
CA ILE A 23 -23.14 2.18 10.49
C ILE A 23 -23.72 0.89 9.89
N VAL A 24 -23.63 -0.22 10.63
CA VAL A 24 -24.23 -1.50 10.20
C VAL A 24 -25.75 -1.41 10.19
N SER A 25 -26.38 -0.79 11.20
CA SER A 25 -27.83 -0.62 11.28
C SER A 25 -28.41 0.26 10.16
N GLU A 26 -27.62 1.24 9.70
CA GLU A 26 -27.94 2.11 8.55
C GLU A 26 -27.79 1.38 7.21
N GLY A 27 -27.31 0.12 7.21
CA GLY A 27 -27.15 -0.70 6.01
C GLY A 27 -25.96 -0.31 5.13
N LYS A 28 -25.11 0.63 5.59
CA LYS A 28 -23.90 1.05 4.88
C LYS A 28 -22.88 -0.08 4.76
N VAL A 29 -22.86 -0.99 5.73
CA VAL A 29 -22.00 -2.18 5.74
C VAL A 29 -22.79 -3.40 6.20
N ARG A 30 -22.51 -4.57 5.63
CA ARG A 30 -23.32 -5.79 5.86
C ARG A 30 -23.16 -6.38 7.27
N SER A 31 -21.99 -6.25 7.88
CA SER A 31 -21.74 -6.78 9.23
C SER A 31 -20.53 -6.10 9.88
N ARG A 32 -20.50 -6.13 11.23
CA ARG A 32 -19.35 -5.66 12.01
C ARG A 32 -18.07 -6.41 11.64
N ASN A 33 -18.16 -7.73 11.51
CA ASN A 33 -17.00 -8.57 11.20
C ASN A 33 -16.38 -8.18 9.86
N GLN A 34 -17.21 -7.99 8.83
CA GLN A 34 -16.72 -7.54 7.53
C GLN A 34 -16.10 -6.15 7.62
N PHE A 35 -16.73 -5.22 8.35
CA PHE A 35 -16.22 -3.86 8.49
C PHE A 35 -14.87 -3.81 9.21
N ILE A 36 -14.76 -4.53 10.33
CA ILE A 36 -13.53 -4.62 11.11
C ILE A 36 -12.43 -5.30 10.30
N ALA A 37 -12.75 -6.39 9.59
CA ALA A 37 -11.78 -7.07 8.73
C ALA A 37 -11.24 -6.13 7.64
N GLN A 38 -12.12 -5.39 6.96
CA GLN A 38 -11.74 -4.43 5.93
C GLN A 38 -10.87 -3.29 6.48
N ALA A 39 -11.21 -2.77 7.66
CA ALA A 39 -10.43 -1.73 8.32
C ALA A 39 -9.01 -2.23 8.66
N LEU A 40 -8.89 -3.45 9.17
CA LEU A 40 -7.60 -4.08 9.48
C LEU A 40 -6.78 -4.37 8.22
N GLU A 41 -7.41 -4.86 7.15
CA GLU A 41 -6.74 -5.08 5.86
C GLU A 41 -6.16 -3.78 5.30
N HIS A 42 -6.93 -2.69 5.36
CA HIS A 42 -6.49 -1.38 4.91
C HIS A 42 -5.31 -0.87 5.74
N GLU A 43 -5.38 -0.98 7.07
CA GLU A 43 -4.31 -0.54 7.97
C GLU A 43 -3.02 -1.34 7.75
N ILE A 44 -3.14 -2.68 7.62
CA ILE A 44 -1.99 -3.54 7.34
C ILE A 44 -1.36 -3.19 5.99
N ALA A 45 -2.17 -2.89 4.96
CA ALA A 45 -1.65 -2.49 3.66
C ALA A 45 -0.92 -1.14 3.73
N ALA A 46 -1.44 -0.18 4.50
CA ALA A 46 -0.80 1.11 4.72
C ALA A 46 0.56 0.95 5.43
N LEU A 47 0.62 0.13 6.48
CA LEU A 47 1.86 -0.16 7.20
C LEU A 47 2.91 -0.82 6.30
N LYS A 48 2.51 -1.83 5.52
CA LYS A 48 3.42 -2.48 4.55
C LYS A 48 3.97 -1.51 3.52
N ARG A 49 3.14 -0.57 3.06
CA ARG A 49 3.59 0.46 2.11
C ARG A 49 4.56 1.43 2.77
N ALA A 50 4.30 1.86 4.00
CA ALA A 50 5.22 2.70 4.75
C ALA A 50 6.57 2.02 5.00
N GLU A 51 6.59 0.71 5.26
CA GLU A 51 7.84 -0.08 5.37
C GLU A 51 8.65 -0.07 4.06
N ILE A 52 7.97 -0.25 2.92
CA ILE A 52 8.61 -0.17 1.60
C ILE A 52 9.15 1.25 1.35
N ASP A 53 8.35 2.27 1.61
CA ASP A 53 8.74 3.66 1.41
C ASP A 53 9.95 4.04 2.30
N ALA A 54 10.00 3.53 3.54
CA ALA A 54 11.14 3.72 4.43
C ALA A 54 12.41 3.04 3.90
N ALA A 55 12.31 1.79 3.43
CA ALA A 55 13.44 1.07 2.85
C ALA A 55 13.96 1.75 1.58
N LEU A 56 13.07 2.27 0.73
CA LEU A 56 13.44 3.04 -0.46
C LEU A 56 14.05 4.40 -0.11
N ALA A 57 13.58 5.05 0.96
CA ALA A 57 14.16 6.32 1.43
C ALA A 57 15.60 6.16 1.92
N GLU A 58 15.95 5.02 2.51
CA GLU A 58 17.34 4.70 2.87
C GLU A 58 18.22 4.59 1.62
N MET A 59 17.75 3.90 0.58
CA MET A 59 18.46 3.83 -0.72
C MET A 59 18.59 5.20 -1.39
N ALA A 60 17.59 6.06 -1.27
CA ALA A 60 17.64 7.41 -1.85
C ALA A 60 18.78 8.26 -1.25
N GLN A 61 19.19 7.98 -0.02
CA GLN A 61 20.29 8.68 0.68
C GLN A 61 21.65 8.00 0.48
N ASP A 62 21.70 6.83 -0.14
CA ASP A 62 22.93 6.11 -0.44
C ASP A 62 23.64 6.75 -1.65
N GLN A 63 24.74 7.46 -1.38
CA GLN A 63 25.48 8.21 -2.38
C GLN A 63 26.18 7.31 -3.43
N GLU A 64 26.58 6.09 -3.05
CA GLU A 64 27.22 5.14 -3.96
C GLU A 64 26.18 4.58 -4.93
N TYR A 65 25.03 4.18 -4.41
CA TYR A 65 23.88 3.76 -5.21
C TYR A 65 23.43 4.85 -6.18
N GLN A 66 23.31 6.10 -5.73
CA GLN A 66 22.93 7.23 -6.60
C GLN A 66 23.95 7.48 -7.73
N ALA A 67 25.24 7.33 -7.45
CA ALA A 67 26.29 7.49 -8.46
C ALA A 67 26.23 6.41 -9.53
N GLU A 68 25.94 5.16 -9.14
CA GLU A 68 25.75 4.04 -10.06
C GLU A 68 24.49 4.21 -10.90
N VAL A 69 23.35 4.61 -10.30
CA VAL A 69 22.11 4.92 -11.03
C VAL A 69 22.36 6.00 -12.09
N LEU A 70 23.02 7.10 -11.74
CA LEU A 70 23.36 8.15 -12.70
C LEU A 70 24.31 7.68 -13.81
N GLN A 71 25.18 6.72 -13.52
CA GLN A 71 26.03 6.13 -14.54
C GLN A 71 25.20 5.30 -15.52
N ILE A 72 24.32 4.44 -15.02
CA ILE A 72 23.40 3.64 -15.84
C ILE A 72 22.51 4.56 -16.69
N GLU A 73 21.90 5.59 -16.10
CA GLU A 73 21.08 6.55 -16.86
C GLU A 73 21.86 7.22 -18.01
N ARG A 74 23.14 7.59 -17.79
CA ARG A 74 23.99 8.12 -18.85
C ARG A 74 24.27 7.11 -19.95
N GLU A 75 24.51 5.85 -19.60
CA GLU A 75 24.76 4.77 -20.56
C GLU A 75 23.52 4.46 -21.40
N PHE A 76 22.32 4.61 -20.83
CA PHE A 76 21.04 4.32 -21.50
C PHE A 76 20.34 5.54 -22.13
N ALA A 77 20.87 6.76 -21.96
CA ALA A 77 20.22 7.99 -22.43
C ALA A 77 19.85 7.98 -23.92
N ASN A 78 20.70 7.43 -24.78
CA ASN A 78 20.41 7.31 -26.22
C ASN A 78 19.27 6.33 -26.50
N ALA A 79 19.26 5.17 -25.83
CA ALA A 79 18.21 4.18 -25.98
C ALA A 79 16.85 4.71 -25.48
N SER A 80 16.84 5.52 -24.41
CA SER A 80 15.62 6.19 -23.94
C SER A 80 15.06 7.18 -24.95
N TRP A 81 15.91 7.95 -25.63
CA TRP A 81 15.49 8.86 -26.72
C TRP A 81 14.94 8.11 -27.94
N GLU A 82 15.60 7.02 -28.34
CA GLU A 82 15.13 6.17 -29.44
C GLU A 82 13.77 5.53 -29.12
N ALA A 83 13.58 5.06 -27.89
CA ALA A 83 12.31 4.50 -27.43
C ALA A 83 11.17 5.53 -27.46
N LEU A 84 11.42 6.77 -27.02
CA LEU A 84 10.42 7.85 -27.06
C LEU A 84 9.98 8.15 -28.50
N LEU A 85 10.94 8.25 -29.43
CA LEU A 85 10.65 8.50 -30.85
C LEU A 85 9.84 7.38 -31.51
N LEU A 86 10.05 6.13 -31.08
CA LEU A 86 9.29 4.98 -31.57
C LEU A 86 7.85 4.93 -31.00
N GLU A 87 7.62 5.48 -29.81
CA GLU A 87 6.28 5.58 -29.21
C GLU A 87 5.46 6.74 -29.82
N GLU A 88 6.12 7.83 -30.20
CA GLU A 88 5.49 9.01 -30.83
C GLU A 88 5.24 8.85 -32.34
N ASN A 89 5.80 7.82 -32.97
CA ASN A 89 5.65 7.54 -34.41
C ASN A 89 5.22 6.08 -34.66
N PRO A 90 3.94 5.74 -34.44
CA PRO A 90 3.41 4.38 -34.63
C PRO A 90 3.38 3.91 -36.09
#